data_AF-D9XK30-F1
#
_entry.id   AF-D9XK30-F1
#
_cell.length_a   1.000
_cell.length_b   1.000
_cell.length_c   1.000
_cell.angle_alpha   90.00
_cell.angle_beta   90.00
_cell.angle_gamma   90.00
#
_symmetry.space_group_name_H-M   'P 1'
#
loop_
_entity.id
_entity.type
_entity.pdbx_description
1 polymer ?
#
loop_
_entity_poly.entity_id
_entity_poly.type
_entity_poly.pdbx_seq_one_letter_code
_entity_poly.pdbx_strand_id
1 'polypeptide(L)'
;MAGLRLGPLLRYVDGSSATVWAETGRPGAVEVRCADGTGGRAETFQIAGHHYALVRVTGLTPGTATPYEVFLDDSRVWPLPDDPSPAFPPSVIATPGPGDRVRVAFGSCRKKQTRPPGSPKTVGKKRPGRAGQTHRRRPGRRTARRAEK
;
A
#
# COMPACT_ATOMS: atom_id res chain seq x y z
N MET A 1 1.21 27.13 -1.82
CA MET A 1 0.85 26.35 -3.02
C MET A 1 0.01 25.17 -2.57
N ALA A 2 -1.14 24.94 -3.20
CA ALA A 2 -1.94 23.75 -2.94
C ALA A 2 -1.27 22.57 -3.64
N GLY A 3 -1.02 21.51 -2.90
CA GLY A 3 -0.28 20.37 -3.40
C GLY A 3 -0.56 19.13 -2.57
N LEU A 4 0.04 18.04 -3.01
CA LEU A 4 -0.04 16.76 -2.35
C LEU A 4 0.74 16.81 -1.04
N ARG A 5 0.09 16.49 0.08
CA ARG A 5 0.73 16.35 1.40
C ARG A 5 1.28 14.94 1.58
N LEU A 6 0.49 13.93 1.23
CA LEU A 6 0.86 12.52 1.25
C LEU A 6 0.27 11.78 0.06
N GLY A 7 1.01 10.76 -0.39
CA GLY A 7 0.63 9.93 -1.54
C GLY A 7 1.29 10.36 -2.85
N PRO A 8 0.75 9.90 -4.00
CA PRO A 8 -0.44 9.06 -4.12
C PRO A 8 -0.16 7.62 -3.68
N LEU A 9 -1.14 6.96 -3.06
CA LEU A 9 -1.03 5.56 -2.64
C LEU A 9 -2.12 4.70 -3.31
N LEU A 10 -1.70 3.68 -4.06
CA LEU A 10 -2.60 2.64 -4.56
C LEU A 10 -3.04 1.77 -3.38
N ARG A 11 -4.30 1.93 -2.95
CA ARG A 11 -4.86 1.29 -1.76
C ARG A 11 -5.50 -0.07 -2.06
N TYR A 12 -6.00 -0.22 -3.28
CA TYR A 12 -6.71 -1.38 -3.80
C TYR A 12 -6.51 -1.47 -5.31
N VAL A 13 -6.43 -2.70 -5.83
CA VAL A 13 -6.48 -3.00 -7.26
C VAL A 13 -7.08 -4.39 -7.47
N ASP A 14 -7.91 -4.52 -8.51
CA ASP A 14 -8.37 -5.80 -9.05
C ASP A 14 -8.22 -5.81 -10.57
N GLY A 15 -8.84 -6.78 -11.26
CA GLY A 15 -8.69 -6.95 -12.70
C GLY A 15 -9.16 -5.77 -13.55
N SER A 16 -9.99 -4.85 -13.03
CA SER A 16 -10.53 -3.74 -13.84
C SER A 16 -10.73 -2.42 -13.09
N SER A 17 -10.36 -2.36 -11.81
CA SER A 17 -10.52 -1.18 -10.99
C SER A 17 -9.40 -1.01 -9.97
N ALA A 18 -9.22 0.23 -9.55
CA ALA A 18 -8.23 0.62 -8.55
C ALA A 18 -8.78 1.72 -7.65
N THR A 19 -8.20 1.87 -6.47
CA THR A 19 -8.46 3.02 -5.60
C THR A 19 -7.15 3.69 -5.23
N VAL A 20 -7.03 4.97 -5.57
CA VAL A 20 -5.91 5.82 -5.20
C VAL A 20 -6.33 6.70 -4.03
N TRP A 21 -5.50 6.71 -2.99
CA TRP A 21 -5.66 7.58 -1.84
C TRP A 21 -4.64 8.72 -1.88
N ALA A 22 -5.07 9.91 -1.50
CA ALA A 22 -4.24 11.10 -1.40
C ALA A 22 -4.65 11.96 -0.20
N GLU A 23 -3.68 12.64 0.41
CA GLU A 23 -3.92 13.77 1.32
C GLU A 23 -3.49 15.06 0.62
N THR A 24 -4.37 16.06 0.61
CA THR A 24 -4.15 17.36 -0.04
C THR A 24 -3.98 18.46 1.00
N GLY A 25 -3.30 19.54 0.61
CA GLY A 25 -3.08 20.68 1.50
C GLY A 25 -4.29 21.57 1.76
N ARG A 26 -5.38 21.39 1.01
CA ARG A 26 -6.63 22.18 1.05
C ARG A 26 -7.80 21.36 0.46
N PRO A 27 -9.06 21.80 0.62
CA PRO A 27 -10.18 21.25 -0.13
C PRO A 27 -9.96 21.43 -1.65
N GLY A 28 -10.54 20.53 -2.43
CA GLY A 28 -10.45 20.51 -3.89
C GLY A 28 -10.82 19.16 -4.47
N ALA A 29 -10.75 19.06 -5.79
CA ALA A 29 -11.05 17.86 -6.56
C ALA A 29 -9.77 17.14 -6.95
N VAL A 30 -9.67 15.86 -6.61
CA VAL A 30 -8.54 15.01 -7.01
C VAL A 30 -8.96 14.15 -8.19
N GLU A 31 -8.15 14.18 -9.24
CA GLU A 31 -8.36 13.40 -10.46
C GLU A 31 -7.16 12.51 -10.74
N VAL A 32 -7.42 11.25 -11.07
CA VAL A 32 -6.44 10.30 -11.58
C VAL A 32 -6.70 10.12 -13.06
N ARG A 33 -5.69 10.39 -13.89
CA ARG A 33 -5.74 10.23 -15.35
C ARG A 33 -4.77 9.13 -15.76
N CYS A 34 -5.27 8.11 -16.43
CA CYS A 34 -4.46 7.02 -16.95
C CYS A 34 -4.13 7.25 -18.43
N ALA A 35 -2.98 6.74 -18.88
CA ALA A 35 -2.51 6.90 -20.26
C ALA A 35 -3.42 6.22 -21.31
N ASP A 36 -4.24 5.25 -20.89
CA ASP A 36 -5.23 4.58 -21.73
C ASP A 36 -6.59 5.31 -21.79
N GLY A 37 -6.68 6.51 -21.21
CA GLY A 37 -7.90 7.31 -21.16
C GLY A 37 -8.85 6.95 -20.02
N THR A 38 -8.57 5.88 -19.26
CA THR A 38 -9.33 5.60 -18.04
C THR A 38 -8.95 6.59 -16.93
N GLY A 39 -9.78 6.67 -15.89
CA GLY A 39 -9.53 7.59 -14.80
C GLY A 39 -10.62 7.59 -13.77
N GLY A 40 -10.51 8.54 -12.84
CA GLY A 40 -11.51 8.78 -11.82
C GLY A 40 -11.31 10.15 -11.20
N ARG A 41 -12.37 10.69 -10.61
CA ARG A 41 -12.34 11.96 -9.88
C ARG A 41 -13.13 11.83 -8.59
N ALA A 42 -12.64 12.46 -7.53
CA ALA A 42 -13.35 12.57 -6.26
C ALA A 42 -13.07 13.92 -5.59
N GLU A 43 -14.10 14.46 -4.94
CA GLU A 43 -13.93 15.61 -4.05
C GLU A 43 -13.24 15.17 -2.77
N THR A 44 -12.44 16.07 -2.22
CA THR A 44 -11.81 15.84 -0.92
C THR A 44 -12.84 15.92 0.21
N PHE A 45 -12.68 15.06 1.21
CA PHE A 45 -13.42 15.09 2.46
C PHE A 45 -12.46 15.40 3.62
N GLN A 46 -13.00 15.95 4.71
CA GLN A 46 -12.18 16.43 5.81
C GLN A 46 -12.30 15.52 7.04
N ILE A 47 -11.16 15.15 7.63
CA ILE A 47 -11.09 14.50 8.94
C ILE A 47 -10.04 15.25 9.77
N ALA A 48 -10.44 15.72 10.96
CA ALA A 48 -9.53 16.40 11.90
C ALA A 48 -8.69 17.54 11.30
N GLY A 49 -9.23 18.30 10.34
CA GLY A 49 -8.51 19.41 9.69
C GLY A 49 -7.66 19.02 8.48
N HIS A 50 -7.63 17.74 8.12
CA HIS A 50 -6.91 17.23 6.95
C HIS A 50 -7.87 16.88 5.82
N HIS A 51 -7.43 17.10 4.59
CA HIS A 51 -8.22 16.87 3.37
C HIS A 51 -7.74 15.60 2.67
N TYR A 52 -8.65 14.65 2.49
CA TYR A 52 -8.37 13.35 1.90
C TYR A 52 -9.23 13.11 0.68
N ALA A 53 -8.70 12.38 -0.30
CA ALA A 53 -9.46 11.87 -1.42
C ALA A 53 -9.27 10.35 -1.57
N LEU A 54 -10.34 9.67 -1.95
CA LEU A 54 -10.36 8.27 -2.36
C LEU A 54 -10.89 8.21 -3.79
N VAL A 55 -9.99 8.20 -4.76
CA VAL A 55 -10.34 8.22 -6.18
C VAL A 55 -10.45 6.78 -6.67
N ARG A 56 -11.65 6.38 -7.09
CA ARG A 56 -11.89 5.09 -7.74
C ARG A 56 -11.68 5.22 -9.24
N VAL A 57 -10.76 4.43 -9.77
CA VAL A 57 -10.50 4.29 -11.21
C VAL A 57 -11.18 3.01 -11.68
N THR A 58 -11.90 3.07 -12.79
CA THR A 58 -12.67 1.94 -13.34
C THR A 58 -12.43 1.77 -14.83
N GLY A 59 -12.67 0.58 -15.35
CA GLY A 59 -12.52 0.28 -16.77
C GLY A 59 -11.08 -0.02 -17.19
N LEU A 60 -10.20 -0.30 -16.23
CA LEU A 60 -8.82 -0.68 -16.50
C LEU A 60 -8.80 -2.02 -17.25
N THR A 61 -7.83 -2.17 -18.15
CA THR A 61 -7.63 -3.43 -18.88
C THR A 61 -6.99 -4.45 -17.94
N PRO A 62 -7.48 -5.70 -17.83
CA PRO A 62 -6.83 -6.73 -17.02
C PRO A 62 -5.44 -7.12 -17.54
N GLY A 63 -4.50 -7.39 -16.64
CA GLY A 63 -3.16 -7.88 -16.99
C GLY A 63 -2.22 -6.81 -17.54
N THR A 64 -2.55 -5.52 -17.37
CA THR A 64 -1.74 -4.41 -17.87
C THR A 64 -1.14 -3.58 -16.73
N ALA A 65 -0.04 -2.89 -17.04
CA ALA A 65 0.53 -1.87 -16.18
C ALA A 65 0.29 -0.50 -16.83
N THR A 66 -0.75 0.20 -16.40
CA THR A 66 -1.19 1.46 -17.01
C THR A 66 -0.57 2.65 -16.28
N PRO A 67 0.26 3.49 -16.94
CA PRO A 67 0.77 4.72 -16.36
C PRO A 67 -0.35 5.68 -15.95
N TYR A 68 -0.17 6.39 -14.84
CA TYR A 68 -1.13 7.39 -14.37
C TYR A 68 -0.48 8.65 -13.82
N GLU A 69 -1.25 9.72 -13.87
CA GLU A 69 -0.95 11.03 -13.29
C GLU A 69 -2.06 11.41 -12.30
N VAL A 70 -1.74 12.30 -11.36
CA VAL A 70 -2.71 12.82 -10.38
C VAL A 70 -2.75 14.34 -10.44
N PHE A 71 -3.96 14.88 -10.47
CA PHE A 71 -4.26 16.30 -10.52
C PHE A 71 -5.06 16.72 -9.29
N LEU A 72 -4.83 17.95 -8.82
CA LEU A 72 -5.65 18.65 -7.83
C LEU A 72 -6.10 19.97 -8.45
N ASP A 73 -7.41 20.16 -8.61
CA ASP A 73 -7.98 21.35 -9.26
C ASP A 73 -7.26 21.68 -10.58
N ASP A 74 -7.14 20.69 -11.47
CA ASP A 74 -6.45 20.74 -12.77
C ASP A 74 -4.92 20.95 -12.73
N SER A 75 -4.34 21.16 -11.56
CA SER A 75 -2.89 21.24 -11.39
C SER A 75 -2.30 19.85 -11.19
N ARG A 76 -1.35 19.44 -12.05
CA ARG A 76 -0.67 18.15 -11.88
C ARG A 76 0.16 18.16 -10.59
N VAL A 77 -0.16 17.27 -9.67
CA VAL A 77 0.53 17.09 -8.38
C VAL A 77 1.32 15.79 -8.30
N TRP A 78 1.13 14.88 -9.26
CA TRP A 78 1.96 13.68 -9.42
C TRP A 78 2.03 13.24 -10.89
N PRO A 79 3.21 12.85 -11.41
CA PRO A 79 4.53 13.08 -10.82
C PRO A 79 4.80 14.57 -10.55
N LEU A 80 5.73 14.89 -9.65
CA LEU A 80 6.05 16.28 -9.34
C LEU A 80 6.67 16.96 -10.59
N PRO A 81 6.19 18.13 -11.03
CA PRO A 81 6.63 18.77 -12.27
C PRO A 81 8.13 19.07 -12.33
N ASP A 82 8.73 19.42 -11.19
CA ASP A 82 10.12 19.87 -11.07
C ASP A 82 11.03 18.81 -10.44
N ASP A 83 10.65 17.52 -10.47
CA ASP A 83 11.49 16.46 -9.89
C ASP A 83 12.84 16.37 -10.65
N PRO A 84 13.98 16.74 -10.02
CA PRO A 84 15.27 16.78 -10.68
C PRO A 84 15.89 15.39 -10.86
N SER A 85 15.22 14.32 -10.40
CA SER A 85 15.70 12.95 -10.58
C SER A 85 15.45 12.48 -12.01
N PRO A 86 16.49 12.25 -12.83
CA PRO A 86 16.30 11.60 -14.10
C PRO A 86 15.89 10.14 -13.87
N ALA A 87 14.71 9.76 -14.37
CA ALA A 87 14.33 8.38 -14.73
C ALA A 87 14.00 7.38 -13.60
N PHE A 88 13.06 7.71 -12.70
CA PHE A 88 12.20 6.64 -12.17
C PHE A 88 11.18 6.24 -13.25
N PRO A 89 10.82 4.95 -13.37
CA PRO A 89 9.73 4.55 -14.25
C PRO A 89 8.43 5.26 -13.83
N PRO A 90 7.50 5.50 -14.76
CA PRO A 90 6.23 6.11 -14.44
C PRO A 90 5.51 5.31 -13.35
N SER A 91 4.74 6.01 -12.52
CA SER A 91 3.81 5.32 -11.62
C SER A 91 2.74 4.62 -12.44
N VAL A 92 2.54 3.33 -12.16
CA VAL A 92 1.58 2.49 -12.89
C VAL A 92 0.54 1.90 -11.95
N ILE A 93 -0.66 1.68 -12.48
CA ILE A 93 -1.65 0.78 -11.89
C ILE A 93 -1.51 -0.55 -12.61
N ALA A 94 -1.06 -1.57 -11.89
CA ALA A 94 -0.90 -2.92 -12.42
C ALA A 94 -2.11 -3.79 -12.03
N THR A 95 -2.98 -4.06 -13.00
CA THR A 95 -4.15 -4.92 -12.83
C THR A 95 -3.77 -6.38 -13.04
N PRO A 96 -4.15 -7.31 -12.15
CA PRO A 96 -3.94 -8.74 -12.38
C PRO A 96 -4.81 -9.24 -13.55
N GLY A 97 -4.22 -10.04 -14.44
CA GLY A 97 -4.91 -10.78 -15.48
C GLY A 97 -5.42 -12.15 -15.01
N PRO A 98 -6.30 -12.81 -15.77
CA PRO A 98 -6.76 -14.16 -15.48
C PRO A 98 -5.58 -15.15 -15.44
N GLY A 99 -5.41 -15.85 -14.31
CA GLY A 99 -4.34 -16.85 -14.16
C GLY A 99 -2.96 -16.30 -13.83
N ASP A 100 -2.82 -14.98 -13.65
CA ASP A 100 -1.54 -14.36 -13.30
C ASP A 100 -1.02 -14.83 -11.93
N ARG A 101 0.30 -15.01 -11.85
CA ARG A 101 0.97 -15.34 -10.59
C ARG A 101 1.05 -14.11 -9.69
N VAL A 102 0.46 -14.20 -8.52
CA VAL A 102 0.54 -13.14 -7.50
C VAL A 102 1.89 -13.21 -6.77
N ARG A 103 2.60 -12.07 -6.69
CA ARG A 103 3.79 -11.88 -5.85
C ARG A 103 3.48 -10.85 -4.77
N VAL A 104 3.66 -11.23 -3.50
CA VAL A 104 3.33 -10.36 -2.35
C VAL A 104 4.57 -10.10 -1.52
N ALA A 105 4.84 -8.82 -1.24
CA ALA A 105 5.74 -8.40 -0.18
C ALA A 105 4.90 -7.87 0.99
N PHE A 106 5.22 -8.29 2.21
CA PHE A 106 4.50 -7.90 3.42
C PHE A 106 5.45 -7.34 4.48
N GLY A 107 5.02 -6.32 5.21
CA GLY A 107 5.76 -5.73 6.32
C GLY A 107 4.83 -5.13 7.38
N SER A 108 5.17 -5.33 8.67
CA SER A 108 4.35 -4.91 9.81
C SER A 108 5.00 -3.84 10.70
N CYS A 109 6.33 -3.87 10.84
CA CYS A 109 7.05 -3.07 11.83
C CYS A 109 7.77 -1.87 11.21
N ARG A 110 7.03 -0.89 10.65
CA ARG A 110 7.64 0.39 10.24
C ARG A 110 8.04 1.19 11.49
N LYS A 111 9.24 0.95 12.01
CA LYS A 111 9.81 1.76 13.09
C LYS A 111 10.31 3.08 12.50
N LYS A 112 9.64 4.20 12.79
CA LYS A 112 10.23 5.52 12.56
C LYS A 112 11.41 5.64 13.53
N GLN A 113 12.63 5.51 13.03
CA GLN A 113 13.82 5.71 13.85
C GLN A 113 13.99 7.21 14.10
N THR A 114 13.27 7.76 15.08
CA THR A 114 13.56 9.09 15.63
C THR A 114 14.74 8.94 16.58
N ARG A 115 15.96 9.15 16.09
CA ARG A 115 17.16 9.11 16.91
C ARG A 115 17.68 10.54 17.13
N PRO A 116 17.83 11.01 18.38
CA PRO A 116 18.53 12.27 18.65
C PRO A 116 19.97 12.20 18.11
N PRO A 117 20.51 13.28 17.52
CA PRO A 117 21.92 13.35 17.14
C PRO A 117 22.81 12.96 18.32
N GLY A 118 23.81 12.11 18.10
CA GLY A 118 24.80 11.74 19.13
C GLY A 118 24.48 10.54 20.02
N SER A 119 23.31 9.90 19.91
CA SER A 119 23.02 8.71 20.74
C SER A 119 23.82 7.46 20.31
N PRO A 120 24.43 6.71 21.26
CA PRO A 120 25.24 5.52 20.96
C PRO A 120 24.46 4.45 20.20
N LYS A 121 25.16 3.71 19.34
CA LYS A 121 24.61 2.56 18.62
C LYS A 121 24.44 1.39 19.61
N THR A 122 23.30 1.28 20.27
CA THR A 122 22.95 0.03 20.94
C THR A 122 22.47 -0.96 19.89
N VAL A 123 23.40 -1.71 19.29
CA VAL A 123 23.04 -2.99 18.67
C VAL A 123 22.49 -3.83 19.82
N GLY A 124 21.18 -4.01 19.88
CA GLY A 124 20.58 -4.92 20.83
C GLY A 124 21.27 -6.27 20.67
N LYS A 125 22.09 -6.67 21.65
CA LYS A 125 22.61 -8.03 21.71
C LYS A 125 21.38 -8.93 21.70
N LYS A 126 21.12 -9.61 20.57
CA LYS A 126 20.24 -10.78 20.59
C LYS A 126 20.85 -11.72 21.62
N ARG A 127 20.18 -11.91 22.76
CA ARG A 127 20.44 -13.08 23.60
C ARG A 127 20.27 -14.30 22.69
N PRO A 128 21.22 -15.25 22.65
CA PRO A 128 21.01 -16.47 21.90
C PRO A 128 19.96 -17.30 22.66
N GLY A 129 18.69 -17.09 22.29
CA GLY A 129 17.57 -17.90 22.74
C GLY A 129 17.58 -19.22 21.97
N ARG A 130 18.23 -20.22 22.57
CA ARG A 130 18.13 -21.67 22.41
C ARG A 130 17.32 -22.18 21.20
N ALA A 131 18.02 -22.89 20.32
CA ALA A 131 17.48 -23.68 19.22
C ALA A 131 16.38 -24.67 19.66
N GLY A 132 15.39 -24.84 18.79
CA GLY A 132 14.61 -26.07 18.64
C GLY A 132 13.55 -26.36 19.71
N GLN A 133 12.31 -25.89 19.48
CA GLN A 133 11.13 -26.63 19.91
C GLN A 133 10.47 -27.23 18.66
N THR A 134 10.82 -28.48 18.39
CA THR A 134 10.02 -29.36 17.53
C THR A 134 8.68 -29.60 18.24
N HIS A 135 7.58 -29.17 17.62
CA HIS A 135 6.25 -29.56 18.04
C HIS A 135 6.09 -31.08 17.86
N ARG A 136 6.42 -31.85 18.90
CA ARG A 136 5.95 -33.24 19.00
C ARG A 136 4.44 -33.21 19.22
N ARG A 137 3.69 -33.69 18.22
CA ARG A 137 2.26 -33.98 18.35
C ARG A 137 2.04 -34.90 19.56
N ARG A 138 1.18 -34.49 20.49
CA ARG A 138 0.67 -35.37 21.56
C ARG A 138 -0.12 -36.52 20.90
N PRO A 139 0.17 -37.79 21.22
CA PRO A 139 -0.71 -38.88 20.79
C PRO A 139 -2.04 -38.76 21.54
N GLY A 140 -3.13 -38.87 20.79
CA GLY A 140 -4.50 -38.84 21.30
C GLY A 140 -4.75 -39.95 22.30
N ARG A 141 -5.40 -39.59 23.41
CA ARG A 141 -5.85 -40.52 24.45
C ARG A 141 -7.03 -41.33 23.87
N ARG A 142 -6.77 -42.56 23.42
CA ARG A 142 -7.83 -43.55 23.17
C ARG A 142 -8.40 -43.95 24.53
N THR A 143 -9.65 -43.58 24.80
CA THR A 143 -10.44 -44.15 25.89
C THR A 143 -10.81 -45.58 25.52
N ALA A 144 -10.20 -46.55 26.19
CA ALA A 144 -10.64 -47.93 26.14
C ALA A 144 -11.95 -48.06 26.93
N ARG A 145 -13.03 -48.43 26.24
CA ARG A 145 -14.19 -49.07 26.89
C ARG A 145 -13.69 -50.38 27.51
N ARG A 146 -13.85 -50.50 28.83
CA ARG A 146 -13.68 -51.78 29.53
C ARG A 146 -15.06 -52.43 29.65
N ALA A 147 -15.16 -53.63 29.10
CA ALA A 147 -16.25 -54.57 29.35
C ALA A 147 -15.97 -55.35 30.65
N GLU A 148 -16.97 -56.15 31.03
CA GLU A 148 -17.14 -57.00 32.23
C GLU A 148 -17.76 -56.28 33.44
N LYS A 149 -18.83 -56.78 34.05
CA LYS A 149 -19.30 -58.17 34.16
C LYS A 149 -20.83 -58.24 34.27
#